data_AF-A0A3B9IZB7-F1
#
_entry.id   AF-A0A3B9IZB7-F1
#
_cell.length_a   1.000
_cell.length_b   1.000
_cell.length_c   1.000
_cell.angle_alpha   90.00
_cell.angle_beta   90.00
_cell.angle_gamma   90.00
#
_symmetry.space_group_name_H-M   'P 1'
#
loop_
_entity.id
_entity.type
_entity.pdbx_description
1 polymer ?
#
loop_
_entity_poly.entity_id
_entity_poly.type
_entity_poly.pdbx_seq_one_letter_code
_entity_poly.pdbx_strand_id
1 'polypeptide(L)'
;MINFDNAATTFPKPESVRRAAVIAMEKFGGNAGRGGHELSMRTSEALYSARETVADFFGAQPENVVFTLNCTHALNMAIQGIMKNGGHMIISG
;
A
#
# COMPACT_ATOMS: atom_id res chain seq x y z
N MET A 1 -30.39 1.40 1.81
CA MET A 1 -29.57 2.25 2.70
C MET A 1 -28.79 3.21 1.81
N ILE A 2 -28.80 4.50 2.11
CA ILE A 2 -27.97 5.50 1.40
C ILE A 2 -26.77 5.79 2.30
N ASN A 3 -25.55 5.71 1.76
CA ASN A 3 -24.30 5.88 2.51
C ASN A 3 -23.65 7.24 2.20
N PHE A 4 -23.55 8.10 3.22
CA PHE A 4 -22.86 9.38 3.15
C PHE A 4 -21.54 9.42 3.94
N ASP A 5 -21.01 8.27 4.36
CA ASP A 5 -19.78 8.14 5.17
C ASP A 5 -18.57 7.62 4.37
N ASN A 6 -18.58 7.79 3.03
CA ASN A 6 -17.50 7.31 2.16
C ASN A 6 -16.14 8.02 2.41
N ALA A 7 -16.16 9.19 3.05
CA ALA A 7 -14.94 9.89 3.46
C ALA A 7 -14.21 9.19 4.62
N ALA A 8 -14.93 8.51 5.52
CA ALA A 8 -14.33 7.72 6.59
C ALA A 8 -13.80 6.38 6.04
N THR A 9 -14.58 5.69 5.21
CA THR A 9 -14.14 4.51 4.47
C THR A 9 -15.06 4.20 3.29
N THR A 10 -14.49 3.72 2.18
CA THR A 10 -15.27 3.29 1.01
C THR A 10 -16.21 2.13 1.37
N PHE A 11 -17.52 2.33 1.23
CA PHE A 11 -18.51 1.25 1.39
C PHE A 11 -19.68 1.37 0.39
N PRO A 12 -20.05 0.28 -0.31
CA PRO A 12 -19.36 -1.01 -0.33
C PRO A 12 -18.05 -0.93 -1.13
N LYS A 13 -17.09 -1.80 -0.82
CA LYS A 13 -15.92 -1.99 -1.70
C LYS A 13 -16.40 -2.57 -3.04
N PRO A 14 -15.93 -2.07 -4.19
CA PRO A 14 -16.27 -2.64 -5.50
C PRO A 14 -15.97 -4.14 -5.57
N GLU A 15 -16.75 -4.88 -6.36
CA GLU A 15 -16.59 -6.34 -6.50
C GLU A 15 -15.18 -6.72 -6.98
N SER A 16 -14.61 -5.94 -7.90
CA SER A 16 -13.25 -6.14 -8.40
C SER A 16 -12.20 -6.15 -7.29
N VAL A 17 -12.30 -5.23 -6.33
CA VAL A 17 -11.39 -5.13 -5.18
C VAL A 17 -11.54 -6.34 -4.27
N ARG A 18 -12.78 -6.75 -3.99
CA ARG A 18 -13.05 -7.95 -3.17
C ARG A 18 -12.48 -9.21 -3.81
N ARG A 19 -12.70 -9.39 -5.11
CA ARG A 19 -12.17 -10.54 -5.85
C ARG A 19 -10.65 -10.57 -5.87
N ALA A 20 -10.00 -9.43 -6.10
CA ALA A 20 -8.55 -9.33 -6.07
C ALA A 20 -7.98 -9.71 -4.69
N ALA A 21 -8.61 -9.26 -3.60
CA ALA A 21 -8.19 -9.61 -2.24
C ALA A 21 -8.31 -11.12 -1.97
N VAL A 22 -9.41 -11.75 -2.39
CA VAL A 22 -9.61 -13.21 -2.28
C VAL A 22 -8.54 -13.95 -3.08
N ILE A 23 -8.31 -13.57 -4.34
CA ILE A 23 -7.28 -14.16 -5.19
C ILE A 23 -5.90 -14.04 -4.52
N ALA A 24 -5.58 -12.89 -3.92
CA ALA A 24 -4.30 -12.71 -3.25
C ALA A 24 -4.11 -13.68 -2.08
N MET A 25 -5.14 -13.89 -1.26
CA MET A 25 -5.11 -14.84 -0.15
C MET A 25 -5.00 -16.30 -0.62
N GLU A 26 -5.63 -16.64 -1.75
CA GLU A 26 -5.64 -18.01 -2.28
C GLU A 26 -4.40 -18.36 -3.11
N LYS A 27 -3.77 -17.38 -3.77
CA LYS A 27 -2.74 -17.60 -4.79
C LYS A 27 -1.36 -17.04 -4.43
N PHE A 28 -1.27 -16.06 -3.53
CA PHE A 28 -0.03 -15.33 -3.22
C PHE A 28 0.33 -15.42 -1.73
N GLY A 29 0.27 -16.62 -1.15
CA GLY A 29 0.63 -16.89 0.25
C GLY A 29 2.13 -17.06 0.52
N GLY A 30 3.00 -16.79 -0.45
CA GLY A 30 4.46 -16.87 -0.28
C GLY A 30 5.03 -15.65 0.43
N ASN A 31 6.22 -15.79 1.04
CA ASN A 31 6.92 -14.63 1.58
C ASN A 31 7.72 -13.94 0.46
N ALA A 32 7.26 -12.77 0.01
CA ALA A 32 7.92 -12.02 -1.06
C ALA A 32 9.37 -11.65 -0.67
N GLY A 33 10.31 -11.83 -1.59
CA GLY A 33 11.74 -11.54 -1.37
C GLY A 33 12.46 -12.47 -0.40
N ARG A 34 11.82 -13.53 0.10
CA ARG A 34 12.42 -14.51 1.03
C ARG A 34 12.24 -15.95 0.56
N GLY A 35 12.74 -16.25 -0.64
CA GLY A 35 12.79 -17.62 -1.15
C GLY A 35 12.93 -17.68 -2.66
N GLY A 36 13.59 -18.73 -3.16
CA GLY A 36 13.66 -19.04 -4.59
C GLY A 36 12.60 -20.03 -5.06
N HIS A 37 11.68 -20.45 -4.18
CA HIS A 37 10.62 -21.36 -4.56
C HIS A 37 9.49 -20.63 -5.30
N GLU A 38 8.79 -21.37 -6.15
CA GLU A 38 7.81 -20.82 -7.10
C GLU A 38 6.77 -19.89 -6.46
N LEU A 39 6.17 -20.31 -5.34
CA LEU A 39 5.16 -19.49 -4.65
C LEU A 39 5.72 -18.15 -4.13
N SER A 40 6.98 -18.10 -3.66
CA SER A 40 7.61 -16.85 -3.20
C SER A 40 7.93 -15.92 -4.37
N MET A 41 8.41 -16.46 -5.49
CA MET A 41 8.68 -15.69 -6.71
C MET A 41 7.39 -15.08 -7.28
N ARG A 42 6.33 -15.89 -7.46
CA ARG A 42 5.02 -15.41 -7.93
C ARG A 42 4.41 -14.35 -7.01
N THR A 43 4.56 -14.50 -5.69
CA THR A 43 4.10 -13.49 -4.73
C THR A 43 4.91 -12.20 -4.84
N SER A 44 6.22 -12.29 -5.09
CA SER A 44 7.09 -11.13 -5.29
C SER A 44 6.73 -10.36 -6.57
N GLU A 45 6.47 -11.07 -7.67
CA GLU A 45 6.02 -10.49 -8.93
C GLU A 45 4.67 -9.76 -8.78
N ALA A 46 3.69 -10.39 -8.12
CA ALA A 46 2.40 -9.78 -7.85
C ALA A 46 2.52 -8.50 -7.00
N LEU A 47 3.38 -8.52 -5.97
CA LEU A 47 3.65 -7.36 -5.13
C LEU A 47 4.34 -6.22 -5.90
N TYR A 48 5.27 -6.57 -6.81
CA TYR A 48 5.95 -5.59 -7.64
C TYR A 48 4.99 -4.96 -8.67
N SER A 49 4.14 -5.75 -9.31
CA SER A 49 3.12 -5.22 -10.23
C SER A 49 2.12 -4.27 -9.52
N ALA A 50 1.72 -4.60 -8.29
CA ALA A 50 0.90 -3.70 -7.48
C ALA A 50 1.63 -2.38 -7.18
N ARG A 51 2.94 -2.44 -6.93
CA ARG A 51 3.79 -1.28 -6.70
C ARG A 51 3.93 -0.40 -7.94
N GLU A 52 4.13 -1.00 -9.12
CA GLU A 52 4.16 -0.28 -10.40
C GLU A 52 2.84 0.44 -10.66
N THR A 53 1.71 -0.22 -10.43
CA THR A 53 0.37 0.38 -10.60
C THR A 53 0.18 1.61 -9.72
N VAL A 54 0.62 1.56 -8.45
CA VAL A 54 0.56 2.70 -7.54
C VAL A 54 1.52 3.81 -7.95
N ALA A 55 2.73 3.45 -8.39
CA ALA A 55 3.72 4.41 -8.88
C ALA A 55 3.18 5.20 -10.08
N ASP A 56 2.63 4.50 -11.07
CA ASP A 56 2.04 5.11 -12.27
C ASP A 56 0.89 6.07 -11.91
N PHE A 57 0.00 5.66 -11.01
CA PHE A 57 -1.11 6.50 -10.54
C PHE A 57 -0.64 7.85 -9.94
N PHE A 58 0.52 7.88 -9.29
CA PHE A 58 1.11 9.09 -8.71
C PHE A 58 2.22 9.73 -9.57
N GLY A 59 2.53 9.19 -10.76
CA GLY A 59 3.65 9.64 -11.59
C GLY A 59 5.03 9.46 -10.93
N ALA A 60 5.19 8.43 -10.11
CA ALA A 60 6.42 8.11 -9.38
C ALA A 60 7.12 6.87 -9.97
N GLN A 61 8.37 6.64 -9.54
CA GLN A 61 9.07 5.38 -9.81
C GLN A 61 8.63 4.31 -8.79
N PRO A 62 8.53 3.02 -9.15
CA PRO A 62 8.13 1.95 -8.23
C PRO A 62 8.95 1.89 -6.94
N GLU A 63 10.24 2.24 -7.02
CA GLU A 63 11.18 2.27 -5.89
C GLU A 63 10.83 3.35 -4.86
N ASN A 64 10.09 4.39 -5.27
CA ASN A 64 9.62 5.48 -4.40
C ASN A 64 8.29 5.18 -3.71
N VAL A 65 7.69 4.00 -3.95
CA VAL A 65 6.46 3.58 -3.29
C VAL A 65 6.80 2.85 -1.99
N VAL A 66 6.12 3.16 -0.89
CA VAL A 66 6.25 2.41 0.36
C VAL A 66 4.87 1.97 0.82
N PHE A 67 4.64 0.67 0.92
CA PHE A 67 3.38 0.15 1.45
C PHE A 67 3.37 0.27 2.97
N THR A 68 2.37 0.97 3.49
CA THR A 68 2.14 1.18 4.92
C THR A 68 0.73 0.77 5.31
N LEU A 69 0.48 0.58 6.60
CA LEU A 69 -0.83 0.16 7.11
C LEU A 69 -1.96 1.16 6.78
N ASN A 70 -1.69 2.46 6.86
CA ASN A 70 -2.64 3.55 6.60
C ASN A 70 -1.89 4.90 6.51
N CYS A 71 -2.62 5.99 6.23
CA CYS A 71 -2.05 7.34 6.14
C CYS A 71 -1.35 7.78 7.44
N THR A 72 -1.91 7.45 8.61
CA THR A 72 -1.32 7.81 9.91
C THR A 72 0.04 7.16 10.10
N HIS A 73 0.19 5.88 9.74
CA HIS A 73 1.46 5.17 9.81
C HIS A 73 2.47 5.75 8.80
N ALA A 74 2.04 6.04 7.57
CA ALA A 74 2.91 6.66 6.57
C ALA A 74 3.45 8.03 7.01
N LEU A 75 2.57 8.89 7.55
CA LEU A 75 2.94 10.20 8.06
C LEU A 75 3.94 10.09 9.22
N ASN A 76 3.70 9.19 10.17
CA ASN A 76 4.64 8.96 11.28
C ASN A 76 6.01 8.50 10.77
N MET A 77 6.04 7.56 9.82
CA MET A 77 7.27 7.07 9.22
C MET A 77 8.06 8.21 8.54
N ALA A 78 7.39 9.06 7.77
CA ALA A 78 8.02 10.18 7.09
C ALA A 78 8.54 11.25 8.08
N ILE A 79 7.70 11.67 9.03
CA ILE A 79 8.05 12.70 10.03
C ILE A 79 9.24 12.24 10.87
N GLN A 80 9.17 11.03 11.45
CA GLN A 80 10.24 10.51 12.30
C GLN A 80 11.53 10.26 11.51
N GLY A 81 11.42 9.86 10.24
CA GLY A 81 12.57 9.68 9.36
C GLY A 81 13.30 10.99 9.05
N ILE A 82 12.57 12.05 8.72
CA ILE A 82 13.14 13.35 8.32
C ILE A 82 13.57 14.18 9.52
N MET A 83 12.81 14.16 10.62
CA MET A 83 13.05 15.01 11.80
C MET A 83 13.98 14.38 12.84
N LYS A 84 14.67 13.28 12.51
CA LYS A 84 15.53 12.54 13.45
C LYS A 84 16.58 13.43 14.13
N ASN A 85 17.07 14.45 13.44
CA ASN A 85 18.08 15.39 13.96
C ASN A 85 17.50 16.77 14.33
N GLY A 86 16.18 16.86 14.52
CA GLY A 86 15.47 18.12 14.73
C GLY A 86 15.23 18.89 13.43
N GLY A 87 14.64 20.08 13.56
CA GLY A 87 14.27 20.94 12.42
C GLY A 87 13.08 21.84 12.77
N HIS A 88 12.56 22.53 11.77
CA HIS A 88 11.33 23.33 11.89
C HIS A 88 10.25 22.76 10.98
N MET A 89 9.07 22.49 11.53
CA MET A 89 7.92 21.94 10.81
C MET A 89 6.75 22.91 10.90
N ILE A 90 6.15 23.21 9.75
CA ILE A 90 4.98 24.09 9.64
C ILE A 90 3.81 23.22 9.20
N ILE A 91 2.68 23.32 9.90
CA ILE A 91 1.43 22.60 9.60
C ILE A 91 0.24 23.57 9.68
N SER A 92 -0.88 23.18 9.07
CA SER A 92 -2.17 23.86 9.22
C SER A 92 -3.14 22.97 10.02
N GLY A 93 -4.11 23.63 10.67
CA GLY A 93 -5.28 22.98 11.28
C GLY A 93 -6.46 22.90 10.32
#